data_AF-A0A1D6E5E0-F1
#
_entry.id   AF-A0A1D6E5E0-F1
#
_cell.length_a   1.000
_cell.length_b   1.000
_cell.length_c   1.000
_cell.angle_alpha   90.00
_cell.angle_beta   90.00
_cell.angle_gamma   90.00
#
_symmetry.space_group_name_H-M   'P 1'
#
loop_
_entity.id
_entity.type
_entity.pdbx_description
1 polymer ?
#
loop_
_entity_poly.entity_id
_entity_poly.type
_entity_poly.pdbx_seq_one_letter_code
_entity_poly.pdbx_strand_id
1 'polypeptide(L)'
;MDEAADVRQSALALLGDLSRVCPIHLHPRLQEFLTVAAKQLNPQSVKDAVSVANNACWAIGELAIKIGKEIAPVVITVVSCLITILKSPEGLNKSLVENSAITLGRLSWVCPDIVAPHMEHFMQAWCSALCTIRDDFEKEDAFHGLCAMVAANPTGAAGSLAYICQACASWTEIKSEGLHNEVCQILNGYKQLLGNNGGWEQCMAALKPDVVQKLARYGV
;
A
#
# COMPACT_ATOMS: atom_id res chain seq x y z
N MET A 1 -12.29 22.51 9.89
CA MET A 1 -11.54 21.54 10.71
C MET A 1 -11.02 22.31 11.91
N ASP A 2 -10.90 21.70 13.08
CA ASP A 2 -10.41 22.40 14.27
C ASP A 2 -8.93 22.79 14.12
N GLU A 3 -8.52 23.90 14.74
CA GLU A 3 -7.14 24.38 14.72
C GLU A 3 -6.24 23.60 15.69
N ALA A 4 -6.81 22.97 16.71
CA ALA A 4 -6.09 22.15 17.68
C ALA A 4 -5.74 20.77 17.10
N ALA A 5 -4.45 20.42 17.12
CA ALA A 5 -3.94 19.20 16.49
C ALA A 5 -4.42 17.90 17.19
N ASP A 6 -4.54 17.91 18.51
CA ASP A 6 -5.05 16.82 19.32
C ASP A 6 -6.53 16.52 19.05
N VAL A 7 -7.34 17.56 18.85
CA VAL A 7 -8.75 17.44 18.42
C VAL A 7 -8.81 16.81 17.04
N ARG A 8 -8.02 17.30 16.06
CA ARG A 8 -7.97 16.72 14.72
C ARG A 8 -7.53 15.25 14.74
N GLN A 9 -6.48 14.93 15.48
CA GLN A 9 -5.94 13.58 15.62
C GLN A 9 -7.01 12.62 16.12
N SER A 10 -7.72 13.00 17.18
CA SER A 10 -8.75 12.17 17.81
C SER A 10 -9.98 12.01 16.90
N ALA A 11 -10.40 13.09 16.24
CA ALA A 11 -11.52 13.05 15.29
C ALA A 11 -11.23 12.12 14.08
N LEU A 12 -10.00 12.12 13.58
CA LEU A 12 -9.61 11.24 12.47
C LEU A 12 -9.46 9.77 12.89
N ALA A 13 -9.00 9.50 14.12
CA ALA A 13 -9.07 8.15 14.68
C ALA A 13 -10.52 7.65 14.74
N LEU A 14 -11.43 8.47 15.28
CA LEU A 14 -12.85 8.14 15.34
C LEU A 14 -13.45 7.92 13.95
N LEU A 15 -13.07 8.72 12.94
CA LEU A 15 -13.52 8.53 11.57
C LEU A 15 -13.14 7.14 11.04
N GLY A 16 -11.91 6.69 11.29
CA GLY A 16 -11.46 5.35 10.92
C GLY A 16 -12.25 4.27 11.65
N ASP A 17 -12.47 4.40 12.96
CA ASP A 17 -13.29 3.45 13.72
C ASP A 17 -14.74 3.37 13.23
N LEU A 18 -15.38 4.51 12.95
CA LEU A 18 -16.73 4.57 12.40
C LEU A 18 -16.79 3.96 11.00
N SER A 19 -15.75 4.13 10.18
CA SER A 19 -15.70 3.51 8.86
C SER A 19 -15.72 1.98 8.94
N ARG A 20 -15.05 1.40 9.96
CA ARG A 20 -15.01 -0.06 10.17
C ARG A 20 -16.35 -0.64 10.59
N VAL A 21 -17.06 0.06 11.47
CA VAL A 21 -18.24 -0.46 12.17
C VAL A 21 -19.55 -0.04 11.51
N CYS A 22 -19.66 1.21 11.04
CA CYS A 22 -20.91 1.77 10.53
C CYS A 22 -20.71 2.78 9.37
N PRO A 23 -20.06 2.36 8.26
CA PRO A 23 -19.75 3.26 7.14
C PRO A 23 -20.99 3.89 6.50
N ILE A 24 -22.16 3.27 6.64
CA ILE A 24 -23.44 3.79 6.14
C ILE A 24 -23.78 5.17 6.72
N HIS A 25 -23.36 5.47 7.96
CA HIS A 25 -23.61 6.77 8.59
C HIS A 25 -22.64 7.86 8.12
N LEU A 26 -21.52 7.48 7.51
CA LEU A 26 -20.57 8.41 6.92
C LEU A 26 -20.96 8.81 5.49
N HIS A 27 -21.70 7.96 4.77
CA HIS A 27 -22.08 8.16 3.37
C HIS A 27 -22.67 9.54 3.05
N PRO A 28 -23.60 10.11 3.85
CA PRO A 28 -24.20 11.41 3.55
C PRO A 28 -23.20 12.56 3.41
N ARG A 29 -22.00 12.43 4.01
CA ARG A 29 -20.93 13.45 3.96
C ARG A 29 -19.57 12.84 3.61
N LEU A 30 -19.56 11.71 2.93
CA LEU A 30 -18.34 10.95 2.63
C LEU A 30 -17.28 11.79 1.92
N GLN A 31 -17.68 12.55 0.90
CA GLN A 31 -16.76 13.40 0.14
C GLN A 31 -16.16 14.53 0.99
N GLU A 32 -16.92 15.10 1.94
CA GLU A 32 -16.40 16.09 2.89
C GLU A 32 -15.34 15.47 3.79
N PHE A 33 -15.62 14.29 4.37
CA PHE A 33 -14.67 13.58 5.24
C PHE A 33 -13.39 13.19 4.50
N LEU A 34 -13.50 12.63 3.30
CA LEU A 34 -12.35 12.27 2.47
C LEU A 34 -11.50 13.49 2.10
N THR A 35 -12.14 14.59 1.71
CA THR A 35 -11.43 15.83 1.39
C THR A 35 -10.68 16.38 2.61
N VAL A 36 -11.32 16.36 3.77
CA VAL A 36 -10.73 16.84 5.03
C VAL A 36 -9.55 15.97 5.46
N ALA A 37 -9.68 14.63 5.40
CA ALA A 37 -8.61 13.70 5.72
C ALA A 37 -7.44 13.81 4.73
N ALA A 38 -7.72 13.86 3.42
CA ALA A 38 -6.68 13.94 2.38
C ALA A 38 -5.84 15.22 2.53
N LYS A 39 -6.45 16.34 2.93
CA LYS A 39 -5.71 17.58 3.21
C LYS A 39 -4.65 17.42 4.30
N GLN A 40 -4.82 16.51 5.27
CA GLN A 40 -3.83 16.31 6.32
C GLN A 40 -2.57 15.57 5.84
N LEU A 41 -2.58 15.00 4.64
CA LEU A 41 -1.45 14.24 4.08
C LEU A 41 -0.51 15.09 3.22
N ASN A 42 -0.83 16.36 2.97
CA ASN A 42 0.08 17.22 2.21
C ASN A 42 1.41 17.42 2.97
N PRO A 43 2.53 17.71 2.28
CA PRO A 43 3.84 17.77 2.91
C PRO A 43 3.97 18.76 4.07
N GLN A 44 3.23 19.87 4.03
CA GLN A 44 3.25 20.85 5.11
C GLN A 44 2.49 20.32 6.33
N SER A 45 1.28 19.78 6.14
CA SER A 45 0.47 19.21 7.22
C SER A 45 1.13 18.01 7.91
N VAL A 46 1.85 17.18 7.16
CA VAL A 46 2.66 16.08 7.72
C VAL A 46 3.75 16.62 8.64
N LYS A 47 4.46 17.69 8.23
CA LYS A 47 5.49 18.33 9.06
C LYS A 47 4.91 19.00 10.30
N ASP A 48 3.76 19.66 10.15
CA ASP A 48 3.12 20.39 11.25
C ASP A 48 2.58 19.46 12.32
N ALA A 49 1.99 18.32 11.93
CA ALA A 49 1.32 17.40 12.85
C ALA A 49 1.34 15.94 12.35
N VAL A 50 2.49 15.27 12.50
CA VAL A 50 2.71 13.87 12.08
C VAL A 50 1.61 12.91 12.58
N SER A 51 1.19 13.03 13.85
CA SER A 51 0.16 12.15 14.43
C SER A 51 -1.22 12.36 13.80
N VAL A 52 -1.53 13.59 13.37
CA VAL A 52 -2.79 13.90 12.66
C VAL A 52 -2.75 13.27 11.26
N ALA A 53 -1.64 13.44 10.54
CA ALA A 53 -1.44 12.84 9.24
C ALA A 53 -1.49 11.30 9.30
N ASN A 54 -0.92 10.70 10.34
CA ASN A 54 -0.97 9.25 10.57
C ASN A 54 -2.42 8.74 10.68
N ASN A 55 -3.23 9.38 11.51
CA ASN A 55 -4.63 8.97 11.69
C ASN A 55 -5.47 9.28 10.45
N ALA A 56 -5.18 10.37 9.73
CA ALA A 56 -5.83 10.66 8.44
C ALA A 56 -5.52 9.59 7.40
N CYS A 57 -4.25 9.18 7.30
CA CYS A 57 -3.78 8.14 6.39
C CYS A 57 -4.52 6.83 6.68
N TRP A 58 -4.49 6.39 7.93
CA TRP A 58 -5.16 5.17 8.38
C TRP A 58 -6.68 5.22 8.10
N ALA A 59 -7.36 6.31 8.47
CA ALA A 59 -8.80 6.46 8.25
C ALA A 59 -9.19 6.40 6.76
N ILE A 60 -8.38 6.98 5.87
CA ILE A 60 -8.58 6.87 4.42
C ILE A 60 -8.46 5.41 3.96
N GLY A 61 -7.46 4.68 4.47
CA GLY A 61 -7.29 3.26 4.17
C GLY A 61 -8.49 2.41 4.61
N GLU A 62 -8.98 2.60 5.84
CA GLU A 62 -10.17 1.91 6.35
C GLU A 62 -11.42 2.23 5.51
N LEU A 63 -11.61 3.51 5.15
CA LEU A 63 -12.70 3.92 4.26
C LEU A 63 -12.60 3.26 2.89
N ALA A 64 -11.41 3.21 2.28
CA ALA A 64 -11.22 2.65 0.95
C ALA A 64 -11.76 1.22 0.84
N ILE A 65 -11.46 0.36 1.82
CA ILE A 65 -11.94 -1.04 1.86
C ILE A 65 -13.46 -1.11 1.99
N LYS A 66 -14.09 -0.14 2.65
CA LYS A 66 -15.53 -0.17 2.95
C LYS A 66 -16.39 0.43 1.85
N ILE A 67 -15.91 1.45 1.15
CA ILE A 67 -16.66 2.17 0.11
C ILE A 67 -16.23 1.76 -1.32
N GLY A 68 -15.16 0.98 -1.46
CA GLY A 68 -14.66 0.50 -2.74
C GLY A 68 -14.38 1.64 -3.72
N LYS A 69 -14.97 1.57 -4.92
CA LYS A 69 -14.74 2.52 -6.03
C LYS A 69 -15.18 3.95 -5.71
N GLU A 70 -16.01 4.19 -4.69
CA GLU A 70 -16.43 5.54 -4.29
C GLU A 70 -15.27 6.40 -3.75
N ILE A 71 -14.14 5.79 -3.38
CA ILE A 71 -12.90 6.48 -2.99
C ILE A 71 -12.23 7.21 -4.16
N ALA A 72 -12.57 6.86 -5.41
CA ALA A 72 -11.90 7.31 -6.63
C ALA A 72 -11.58 8.82 -6.70
N PRO A 73 -12.46 9.75 -6.26
CA PRO A 73 -12.20 11.19 -6.36
C PRO A 73 -10.94 11.69 -5.64
N VAL A 74 -10.46 10.97 -4.62
CA VAL A 74 -9.27 11.37 -3.84
C VAL A 74 -8.03 10.51 -4.10
N VAL A 75 -8.16 9.41 -4.86
CA VAL A 75 -7.09 8.41 -5.01
C VAL A 75 -5.78 9.03 -5.50
N ILE A 76 -5.79 9.77 -6.61
CA ILE A 76 -4.56 10.35 -7.18
C ILE A 76 -3.89 11.32 -6.19
N THR A 77 -4.67 12.19 -5.56
CA THR A 77 -4.15 13.16 -4.60
C THR A 77 -3.53 12.47 -3.38
N VAL A 78 -4.23 11.48 -2.81
CA VAL A 78 -3.74 10.72 -1.66
C VAL A 78 -2.51 9.92 -2.04
N VAL A 79 -2.55 9.13 -3.11
CA VAL A 79 -1.41 8.34 -3.60
C VAL A 79 -0.19 9.23 -3.80
N SER A 80 -0.33 10.40 -4.44
CA SER A 80 0.78 11.34 -4.60
C SER A 80 1.41 11.75 -3.26
N CYS A 81 0.60 11.99 -2.23
CA CYS A 81 1.10 12.33 -0.90
C CYS A 81 1.80 11.14 -0.22
N LEU A 82 1.21 9.94 -0.32
CA LEU A 82 1.78 8.71 0.25
C LEU A 82 3.13 8.37 -0.40
N ILE A 83 3.27 8.58 -1.72
CA ILE A 83 4.55 8.39 -2.42
C ILE A 83 5.63 9.30 -1.85
N THR A 84 5.30 10.58 -1.57
CA THR A 84 6.25 11.51 -0.95
C THR A 84 6.69 11.03 0.44
N ILE A 85 5.75 10.54 1.26
CA ILE A 85 6.04 9.99 2.59
C ILE A 85 6.96 8.77 2.48
N LEU A 86 6.65 7.83 1.58
CA LEU A 86 7.40 6.58 1.43
C LEU A 86 8.81 6.79 0.84
N LYS A 87 9.00 7.81 0.01
CA LYS A 87 10.31 8.15 -0.58
C LYS A 87 11.23 8.94 0.34
N SER A 88 10.70 9.56 1.38
CA SER A 88 11.48 10.36 2.33
C SER A 88 11.09 10.02 3.77
N PRO A 89 11.31 8.77 4.20
CA PRO A 89 10.92 8.30 5.54
C PRO A 89 11.83 8.85 6.64
N GLU A 90 12.97 9.47 6.32
CA GLU A 90 13.94 9.95 7.29
C GLU A 90 13.32 10.98 8.26
N GLY A 91 13.38 10.68 9.56
CA GLY A 91 12.80 11.54 10.60
C GLY A 91 11.28 11.41 10.77
N LEU A 92 10.60 10.60 9.96
CA LEU A 92 9.19 10.29 10.14
C LEU A 92 8.98 9.16 11.15
N ASN A 93 7.82 9.17 11.81
CA ASN A 93 7.42 8.08 12.69
C ASN A 93 7.20 6.80 11.88
N LYS A 94 7.73 5.65 12.36
CA LYS A 94 7.55 4.34 11.73
C LYS A 94 6.08 4.02 11.43
N SER A 95 5.17 4.33 12.35
CA SER A 95 3.74 4.09 12.19
C SER A 95 3.16 4.83 10.99
N LEU A 96 3.61 6.05 10.69
CA LEU A 96 3.16 6.79 9.51
C LEU A 96 3.61 6.13 8.22
N VAL A 97 4.84 5.62 8.18
CA VAL A 97 5.39 4.91 7.01
C VAL A 97 4.62 3.61 6.77
N GLU A 98 4.38 2.82 7.83
CA GLU A 98 3.58 1.59 7.77
C GLU A 98 2.14 1.86 7.29
N ASN A 99 1.45 2.83 7.91
CA ASN A 99 0.09 3.22 7.52
C ASN A 99 0.02 3.75 6.10
N SER A 100 1.06 4.45 5.63
CA SER A 100 1.13 4.93 4.24
C SER A 100 1.28 3.78 3.24
N ALA A 101 2.09 2.78 3.56
CA ALA A 101 2.24 1.60 2.73
C ALA A 101 0.96 0.76 2.69
N ILE A 102 0.29 0.57 3.84
CA ILE A 102 -0.98 -0.15 3.94
C ILE A 102 -2.08 0.58 3.15
N THR A 103 -2.22 1.89 3.38
CA THR A 103 -3.24 2.71 2.71
C THR A 103 -3.03 2.73 1.20
N LEU A 104 -1.78 2.88 0.73
CA LEU A 104 -1.47 2.78 -0.69
C LEU A 104 -1.88 1.43 -1.27
N GLY A 105 -1.63 0.33 -0.56
CA GLY A 105 -2.07 -1.01 -0.95
C GLY A 105 -3.60 -1.15 -1.02
N ARG A 106 -4.32 -0.67 0.00
CA ARG A 106 -5.79 -0.67 0.01
C ARG A 106 -6.39 0.12 -1.14
N LEU A 107 -5.85 1.31 -1.44
CA LEU A 107 -6.25 2.13 -2.59
C LEU A 107 -5.94 1.42 -3.92
N SER A 108 -4.80 0.75 -4.00
CA SER A 108 -4.37 -0.04 -5.16
C SER A 108 -5.25 -1.27 -5.38
N TRP A 109 -5.79 -1.86 -4.31
CA TRP A 109 -6.70 -2.99 -4.39
C TRP A 109 -8.07 -2.58 -4.92
N VAL A 110 -8.61 -1.47 -4.41
CA VAL A 110 -9.95 -1.01 -4.82
C VAL A 110 -9.94 -0.28 -6.15
N CYS A 111 -8.88 0.44 -6.49
CA CYS A 111 -8.76 1.23 -7.72
C CYS A 111 -7.46 0.94 -8.51
N PRO A 112 -7.18 -0.32 -8.89
CA PRO A 112 -5.93 -0.68 -9.57
C PRO A 112 -5.74 0.09 -10.87
N ASP A 113 -6.80 0.31 -11.65
CA ASP A 113 -6.76 1.03 -12.93
C ASP A 113 -6.28 2.50 -12.79
N ILE A 114 -6.49 3.10 -11.61
CA ILE A 114 -6.08 4.48 -11.31
C ILE A 114 -4.62 4.51 -10.82
N VAL A 115 -4.20 3.52 -10.02
CA VAL A 115 -2.89 3.55 -9.36
C VAL A 115 -1.80 2.88 -10.20
N ALA A 116 -2.12 1.79 -10.90
CA ALA A 116 -1.17 0.99 -11.66
C ALA A 116 -0.37 1.77 -12.73
N PRO A 117 -0.92 2.76 -13.45
CA PRO A 117 -0.14 3.58 -14.37
C PRO A 117 1.03 4.34 -13.73
N HIS A 118 1.00 4.53 -12.40
CA HIS A 118 2.00 5.30 -11.66
C HIS A 118 2.98 4.43 -10.86
N MET A 119 2.85 3.10 -10.91
CA MET A 119 3.54 2.19 -10.01
C MET A 119 5.08 2.27 -10.09
N GLU A 120 5.62 2.52 -11.29
CA GLU A 120 7.07 2.61 -11.51
C GLU A 120 7.70 3.68 -10.61
N HIS A 121 6.96 4.75 -10.32
CA HIS A 121 7.46 5.84 -9.50
C HIS A 121 7.66 5.46 -8.04
N PHE A 122 6.99 4.45 -7.51
CA PHE A 122 6.98 4.19 -6.06
C PHE A 122 7.22 2.74 -5.66
N MET A 123 7.19 1.80 -6.61
CA MET A 123 7.22 0.36 -6.32
C MET A 123 8.40 -0.05 -5.42
N GLN A 124 9.60 0.49 -5.67
CA GLN A 124 10.78 0.19 -4.86
C GLN A 124 10.59 0.63 -3.40
N ALA A 125 10.28 1.92 -3.18
CA ALA A 125 10.09 2.48 -1.84
C ALA A 125 8.94 1.81 -1.09
N TRP A 126 7.85 1.50 -1.80
CA TRP A 126 6.69 0.84 -1.22
C TRP A 126 7.00 -0.60 -0.83
N CYS A 127 7.62 -1.40 -1.71
CA CYS A 127 8.04 -2.76 -1.38
C CYS A 127 9.02 -2.79 -0.20
N SER A 128 9.96 -1.84 -0.13
CA SER A 128 10.86 -1.70 1.02
C SER A 128 10.09 -1.43 2.32
N ALA A 129 9.04 -0.59 2.29
CA ALA A 129 8.19 -0.36 3.45
C ALA A 129 7.40 -1.63 3.83
N LEU A 130 6.80 -2.32 2.87
CA LEU A 130 6.04 -3.57 3.08
C LEU A 130 6.87 -4.66 3.77
N CYS A 131 8.18 -4.75 3.47
CA CYS A 131 9.09 -5.68 4.14
C CYS A 131 9.18 -5.49 5.66
N THR A 132 8.85 -4.30 6.18
CA THR A 132 9.00 -3.95 7.60
C THR A 132 7.72 -4.13 8.40
N ILE A 133 6.59 -4.37 7.71
CA ILE A 133 5.27 -4.55 8.31
C ILE A 133 5.13 -5.98 8.79
N ARG A 134 4.55 -6.12 9.98
CA ARG A 134 4.22 -7.42 10.58
C ARG A 134 3.18 -8.18 9.76
N ASP A 135 3.20 -9.50 9.85
CA ASP A 135 2.21 -10.32 9.15
C ASP A 135 0.86 -10.27 9.88
N ASP A 136 -0.06 -9.48 9.35
CA ASP A 136 -1.44 -9.34 9.80
C ASP A 136 -2.39 -9.03 8.61
N PHE A 137 -3.67 -8.86 8.89
CA PHE A 137 -4.69 -8.61 7.88
C PHE A 137 -4.45 -7.28 7.12
N GLU A 138 -3.79 -6.29 7.74
CA GLU A 138 -3.51 -5.01 7.09
C GLU A 138 -2.39 -5.16 6.05
N LYS A 139 -1.37 -5.96 6.36
CA LYS A 139 -0.37 -6.36 5.37
C LYS A 139 -0.99 -7.23 4.27
N GLU A 140 -1.93 -8.12 4.61
CA GLU A 140 -2.65 -8.92 3.59
C GLU A 140 -3.41 -8.02 2.61
N ASP A 141 -4.18 -7.04 3.10
CA ASP A 141 -4.87 -6.04 2.27
C ASP A 141 -3.89 -5.31 1.33
N ALA A 142 -2.71 -4.94 1.85
CA ALA A 142 -1.72 -4.22 1.08
C ALA A 142 -1.14 -5.07 -0.06
N PHE A 143 -0.94 -6.37 0.17
CA PHE A 143 -0.45 -7.31 -0.84
C PHE A 143 -1.53 -7.70 -1.85
N HIS A 144 -2.82 -7.75 -1.50
CA HIS A 144 -3.90 -7.83 -2.48
C HIS A 144 -3.84 -6.64 -3.45
N GLY A 145 -3.55 -5.44 -2.94
CA GLY A 145 -3.30 -4.25 -3.76
C GLY A 145 -2.09 -4.35 -4.68
N LEU A 146 -0.99 -4.92 -4.18
CA LEU A 146 0.20 -5.19 -5.00
C LEU A 146 -0.15 -6.14 -6.16
N CYS A 147 -0.83 -7.25 -5.86
CA CYS A 147 -1.21 -8.23 -6.87
C CYS A 147 -2.17 -7.64 -7.91
N ALA A 148 -3.19 -6.88 -7.47
CA ALA A 148 -4.13 -6.21 -8.35
C ALA A 148 -3.46 -5.19 -9.29
N MET A 149 -2.50 -4.41 -8.78
CA MET A 149 -1.73 -3.48 -9.62
C MET A 149 -0.86 -4.21 -10.63
N VAL A 150 -0.11 -5.23 -10.20
CA VAL A 150 0.74 -6.01 -11.11
C VAL A 150 -0.11 -6.69 -12.18
N ALA A 151 -1.28 -7.22 -11.84
CA ALA A 151 -2.20 -7.79 -12.81
C ALA A 151 -2.71 -6.75 -13.84
N ALA A 152 -2.97 -5.50 -13.40
CA ALA A 152 -3.43 -4.43 -14.28
C ALA A 152 -2.32 -3.85 -15.18
N ASN A 153 -1.06 -3.85 -14.74
CA ASN A 153 0.09 -3.37 -15.53
C ASN A 153 1.36 -4.16 -15.16
N PRO A 154 1.54 -5.38 -15.69
CA PRO A 154 2.67 -6.25 -15.34
C PRO A 154 4.03 -5.65 -15.70
N THR A 155 4.09 -4.90 -16.80
CA THR A 155 5.32 -4.26 -17.30
C THR A 155 5.78 -3.09 -16.45
N GLY A 156 4.85 -2.35 -15.83
CA GLY A 156 5.17 -1.17 -15.01
C GLY A 156 5.99 -1.48 -13.75
N ALA A 157 5.95 -2.73 -13.28
CA ALA A 157 6.68 -3.17 -12.10
C ALA A 157 7.94 -4.00 -12.44
N ALA A 158 8.20 -4.30 -13.71
CA ALA A 158 9.31 -5.19 -14.11
C ALA A 158 10.68 -4.69 -13.64
N GLY A 159 10.92 -3.37 -13.72
CA GLY A 159 12.15 -2.73 -13.22
C GLY A 159 12.33 -2.78 -11.69
N SER A 160 11.29 -3.18 -10.95
CA SER A 160 11.30 -3.30 -9.49
C SER A 160 11.13 -4.75 -9.02
N LEU A 161 11.29 -5.74 -9.91
CA LEU A 161 11.05 -7.15 -9.59
C LEU A 161 11.84 -7.62 -8.36
N ALA A 162 13.10 -7.23 -8.21
CA ALA A 162 13.90 -7.60 -7.05
C ALA A 162 13.26 -7.13 -5.72
N TYR A 163 12.65 -5.95 -5.70
CA TYR A 163 11.96 -5.42 -4.53
C TYR A 163 10.63 -6.14 -4.27
N ILE A 164 9.89 -6.49 -5.32
CA ILE A 164 8.65 -7.29 -5.22
C ILE A 164 8.97 -8.68 -4.63
N CYS A 165 10.03 -9.32 -5.12
CA CYS A 165 10.53 -10.59 -4.60
C CYS A 165 10.92 -10.48 -3.12
N GLN A 166 11.64 -9.43 -2.72
CA GLN A 166 11.97 -9.19 -1.31
C GLN A 166 10.70 -9.00 -0.45
N ALA A 167 9.72 -8.24 -0.93
CA ALA A 167 8.44 -8.05 -0.24
C ALA A 167 7.70 -9.38 -0.07
N CYS A 168 7.60 -10.20 -1.12
CA CYS A 168 6.97 -11.53 -1.05
C CYS A 168 7.71 -12.49 -0.09
N ALA A 169 9.04 -12.38 -0.02
CA ALA A 169 9.87 -13.16 0.90
C ALA A 169 9.85 -12.61 2.35
N SER A 170 9.34 -11.40 2.59
CA SER A 170 9.26 -10.81 3.93
C SER A 170 8.25 -11.50 4.83
N TRP A 171 7.24 -12.15 4.24
CA TRP A 171 6.25 -12.94 4.98
C TRP A 171 6.91 -14.12 5.70
N THR A 172 6.61 -14.28 6.98
CA THR A 172 6.80 -15.55 7.68
C THR A 172 5.84 -16.58 7.11
N GLU A 173 4.55 -16.23 7.02
CA GLU A 173 3.49 -17.09 6.49
C GLU A 173 2.33 -16.24 5.98
N ILE A 174 1.82 -16.54 4.77
CA ILE A 174 0.56 -15.97 4.27
C ILE A 174 -0.57 -16.93 4.65
N LYS A 175 -1.49 -16.49 5.50
CA LYS A 175 -2.59 -17.34 6.00
C LYS A 175 -3.76 -17.41 5.02
N SER A 176 -4.03 -16.32 4.32
CA SER A 176 -5.03 -16.28 3.26
C SER A 176 -4.61 -17.12 2.06
N GLU A 177 -5.30 -18.23 1.78
CA GLU A 177 -5.08 -19.03 0.56
C GLU A 177 -5.28 -18.19 -0.71
N GLY A 178 -6.26 -17.27 -0.69
CA GLY A 178 -6.50 -16.36 -1.81
C GLY A 178 -5.28 -15.51 -2.12
N LEU A 179 -4.72 -14.86 -1.09
CA LEU A 179 -3.53 -14.04 -1.25
C LEU A 179 -2.30 -14.87 -1.66
N HIS A 180 -2.14 -16.06 -1.07
CA HIS A 180 -1.04 -16.97 -1.44
C HIS A 180 -1.09 -17.29 -2.94
N ASN A 181 -2.28 -17.61 -3.47
CA ASN A 181 -2.47 -17.90 -4.88
C ASN A 181 -2.18 -16.69 -5.78
N GLU A 182 -2.61 -15.50 -5.38
CA GLU A 182 -2.30 -14.26 -6.11
C GLU A 182 -0.79 -13.99 -6.17
N VAL A 183 -0.09 -14.13 -5.03
CA VAL A 183 1.37 -13.97 -4.95
C VAL A 183 2.09 -15.00 -5.85
N CYS A 184 1.65 -16.26 -5.84
CA CYS A 184 2.16 -17.30 -6.73
C CYS A 184 1.96 -16.93 -8.21
N GLN A 185 0.77 -16.43 -8.57
CA GLN A 185 0.47 -16.04 -9.95
C GLN A 185 1.36 -14.89 -10.43
N ILE A 186 1.57 -13.85 -9.63
CA ILE A 186 2.41 -12.71 -10.07
C ILE A 186 3.87 -13.13 -10.22
N LEU A 187 4.41 -13.95 -9.32
CA LEU A 187 5.81 -14.38 -9.38
C LEU A 187 6.04 -15.32 -10.58
N ASN A 188 5.14 -16.27 -10.81
CA ASN A 188 5.20 -17.14 -11.99
C ASN A 188 4.99 -16.36 -13.29
N GLY A 189 4.13 -15.34 -13.28
CA GLY A 189 3.95 -14.41 -14.40
C GLY A 189 5.25 -13.69 -14.76
N TYR A 190 5.97 -13.15 -13.78
CA TYR A 190 7.28 -12.54 -14.01
C TYR A 190 8.34 -13.54 -14.49
N LYS A 191 8.36 -14.75 -13.92
CA LYS A 191 9.26 -15.83 -14.36
C LYS A 191 9.05 -16.17 -15.83
N GLN A 192 7.79 -16.28 -16.28
CA GLN A 192 7.48 -16.53 -17.69
C GLN A 192 7.83 -15.34 -18.57
N LEU A 193 7.49 -14.11 -18.14
CA LEU A 193 7.73 -12.89 -18.90
C LEU A 193 9.22 -12.63 -19.15
N LEU A 194 10.07 -12.91 -18.16
CA LEU A 194 11.50 -12.60 -18.19
C LEU A 194 12.40 -13.81 -18.48
N GLY A 195 11.87 -15.04 -18.39
CA GLY A 195 12.65 -16.27 -18.52
C GLY A 195 13.28 -16.47 -19.90
N ASN A 196 12.62 -16.02 -20.98
CA ASN A 196 13.14 -16.20 -22.34
C ASN A 196 14.48 -15.47 -22.59
N ASN A 197 14.77 -14.41 -21.83
CA ASN A 197 15.99 -13.61 -21.98
C ASN A 197 16.96 -13.78 -20.80
N GLY A 198 16.71 -14.76 -19.91
CA GLY A 198 17.51 -14.97 -18.69
C GLY A 198 17.31 -13.89 -17.61
N GLY A 199 16.33 -12.99 -17.78
CA GLY A 199 16.12 -11.85 -16.89
C GLY A 199 15.64 -12.28 -15.49
N TRP A 200 14.88 -13.38 -15.43
CA TRP A 200 14.46 -13.97 -14.16
C TRP A 200 15.67 -14.50 -13.37
N GLU A 201 16.53 -15.27 -14.03
CA GLU A 201 17.74 -15.85 -13.44
C GLU A 201 18.70 -14.77 -12.95
N GLN A 202 18.89 -13.70 -13.73
CA GLN A 202 19.68 -12.54 -13.32
C GLN A 202 19.08 -11.87 -12.07
N CYS A 203 17.76 -11.71 -12.01
CA CYS A 203 17.09 -11.16 -10.83
C CYS A 203 17.30 -12.06 -9.61
N MET A 204 17.12 -13.38 -9.74
CA MET A 204 17.32 -14.32 -8.63
C MET A 204 18.77 -14.32 -8.14
N ALA A 205 19.75 -14.23 -9.04
CA ALA A 205 21.17 -14.14 -8.69
C ALA A 205 21.54 -12.84 -7.96
N ALA A 206 20.79 -11.75 -8.17
CA ALA A 206 21.00 -10.48 -7.49
C ALA A 206 20.36 -10.43 -6.09
N LEU A 207 19.47 -11.37 -5.75
CA LEU A 207 18.83 -11.45 -4.44
C LEU A 207 19.73 -12.16 -3.42
N LYS A 208 19.53 -11.86 -2.14
CA LYS A 208 20.21 -12.58 -1.06
C LYS A 208 19.76 -14.05 -1.04
N PRO A 209 20.63 -15.00 -0.65
CA PRO A 209 20.29 -16.43 -0.64
C PRO A 209 19.06 -16.78 0.21
N ASP A 210 18.86 -16.11 1.35
CA ASP A 210 17.71 -16.32 2.23
C ASP A 210 16.39 -15.89 1.58
N VAL A 211 16.42 -14.81 0.77
CA VAL A 211 15.26 -14.35 0.00
C VAL A 211 14.89 -15.38 -1.06
N VAL A 212 15.86 -15.88 -1.82
CA VAL A 212 15.63 -16.91 -2.85
C VAL A 212 15.05 -18.18 -2.24
N GLN A 213 15.60 -18.63 -1.10
CA GLN A 213 15.09 -19.82 -0.41
C GLN A 213 13.63 -19.65 0.03
N LYS A 214 13.25 -18.47 0.54
CA LYS A 214 11.86 -18.19 0.93
C LYS A 214 10.92 -18.12 -0.26
N LEU A 215 11.39 -17.68 -1.43
CA LEU A 215 10.57 -17.61 -2.64
C LEU A 215 10.20 -18.98 -3.19
N ALA A 216 11.02 -20.02 -2.92
CA ALA A 216 10.74 -21.39 -3.36
C ALA A 216 9.38 -21.93 -2.89
N ARG A 217 8.82 -21.42 -1.78
CA ARG A 217 7.47 -21.80 -1.30
C ARG A 217 6.34 -21.38 -2.26
N TYR A 218 6.63 -20.46 -3.18
CA TYR A 218 5.69 -20.01 -4.22
C TYR A 218 5.90 -20.71 -5.57
N GLY A 219 6.75 -21.75 -5.61
CA GLY A 219 6.99 -22.56 -6.81
C GLY A 219 7.85 -21.88 -7.89
N VAL A 220 8.59 -20.82 -7.53
CA VAL A 220 9.43 -20.06 -8.48
C VAL A 220 10.92 -20.29 -8.32
#